data_AF-A0A2T4D7G7-F1
#
_entry.id   AF-A0A2T4D7G7-F1
#
_cell.length_a   1.000
_cell.length_b   1.000
_cell.length_c   1.000
_cell.angle_alpha   90.00
_cell.angle_beta   90.00
_cell.angle_gamma   90.00
#
_symmetry.space_group_name_H-M   'P 1'
#
loop_
_entity.id
_entity.type
_entity.pdbx_description
1 polymer ?
#
loop_
_entity_poly.entity_id
_entity_poly.type
_entity_poly.pdbx_seq_one_letter_code
_entity_poly.pdbx_strand_id
1 'polypeptide(L)'
;MSAAIWLGRFLFALVWGALLANLVWPFPGKGFALFLILLFVLLAIHLLQLLMFASAYRHLVQWRRGDYWQIVLFGIVGWFAVLNAQPKREKESKANL
;
A
#
# COMPACT_ATOMS: atom_id res chain seq x y z
N MET A 1 -3.54 -8.62 14.44
CA MET A 1 -3.93 -7.87 13.22
C MET A 1 -5.37 -8.24 12.91
N SER A 2 -6.26 -7.27 12.68
CA SER A 2 -7.67 -7.55 12.38
C SER A 2 -7.79 -8.38 11.10
N ALA A 3 -8.62 -9.43 11.10
CA ALA A 3 -8.77 -10.36 9.97
C ALA A 3 -9.08 -9.64 8.63
N ALA A 4 -9.82 -8.53 8.68
CA ALA A 4 -10.12 -7.70 7.52
C ALA A 4 -8.86 -7.07 6.87
N ILE A 5 -7.88 -6.64 7.66
CA ILE A 5 -6.62 -6.08 7.14
C ILE A 5 -5.81 -7.18 6.46
N TRP A 6 -5.81 -8.38 7.03
CA TRP A 6 -5.10 -9.51 6.44
C TRP A 6 -5.73 -9.96 5.12
N LEU A 7 -7.06 -10.07 5.09
CA LEU A 7 -7.81 -10.39 3.87
C LEU A 7 -7.60 -9.34 2.78
N GLY A 8 -7.68 -8.05 3.14
CA GLY A 8 -7.43 -6.95 2.20
C GLY A 8 -6.01 -6.99 1.62
N ARG A 9 -5.00 -7.25 2.45
CA ARG A 9 -3.61 -7.44 1.97
C ARG A 9 -3.48 -8.61 1.02
N PHE A 10 -4.14 -9.74 1.32
CA PHE A 10 -4.08 -10.92 0.47
C PHE A 10 -4.74 -10.69 -0.89
N LEU A 11 -5.93 -10.10 -0.92
CA LEU A 11 -6.63 -9.77 -2.17
C LEU A 11 -5.83 -8.77 -3.02
N PHE A 12 -5.29 -7.71 -2.41
CA PHE A 12 -4.43 -6.77 -3.14
C PHE A 12 -3.14 -7.40 -3.64
N ALA A 13 -2.54 -8.32 -2.88
CA ALA A 13 -1.37 -9.07 -3.34
C ALA A 13 -1.70 -9.93 -4.56
N LEU A 14 -2.89 -10.54 -4.62
CA LEU A 14 -3.35 -11.27 -5.82
C LEU A 14 -3.54 -10.34 -7.02
N VAL A 15 -4.13 -9.15 -6.81
CA VAL A 15 -4.30 -8.14 -7.89
C VAL A 15 -2.95 -7.67 -8.42
N TRP A 16 -2.02 -7.31 -7.54
CA TRP A 16 -0.65 -6.97 -7.91
C TRP A 16 0.05 -8.12 -8.64
N GLY A 17 -0.10 -9.34 -8.13
CA GLY A 17 0.43 -10.55 -8.74
C GLY A 17 -0.08 -10.74 -10.16
N ALA A 18 -1.38 -10.59 -10.40
CA ALA A 18 -1.98 -10.72 -11.73
C ALA A 18 -1.50 -9.61 -12.69
N LEU A 19 -1.44 -8.36 -12.22
CA LEU A 19 -0.97 -7.23 -13.04
C LEU A 19 0.51 -7.34 -13.39
N LEU A 20 1.36 -7.77 -12.44
CA LEU A 20 2.78 -7.99 -12.67
C LEU A 20 3.04 -9.27 -13.50
N ALA A 21 2.26 -10.33 -13.29
CA ALA A 21 2.33 -11.54 -14.12
C ALA A 21 2.04 -11.23 -15.59
N ASN A 22 1.08 -10.34 -15.87
CA ASN A 22 0.82 -9.87 -17.24
C ASN A 22 2.03 -9.16 -17.88
N LEU A 23 2.97 -8.63 -17.08
CA LEU A 23 4.18 -7.99 -17.60
C LEU A 23 5.21 -9.01 -18.11
N VAL A 24 5.27 -10.20 -17.51
CA VAL A 24 6.17 -11.29 -17.89
C VAL A 24 5.49 -12.25 -18.88
N TRP A 25 4.20 -12.49 -18.70
CA TRP A 25 3.36 -13.35 -19.53
C TRP A 25 2.17 -12.55 -20.06
N PRO A 26 2.31 -11.86 -21.21
CA PRO A 26 1.26 -11.00 -21.74
C PRO A 26 0.02 -11.82 -22.12
N PHE A 27 -1.15 -11.38 -21.63
CA PHE A 27 -2.40 -12.02 -22.03
C PHE A 27 -2.66 -11.81 -23.54
N PRO A 28 -3.10 -12.85 -24.27
CA PRO A 28 -3.32 -12.76 -25.70
C PRO A 28 -4.44 -11.75 -26.04
N GLY A 29 -4.29 -11.05 -27.17
CA GLY A 29 -5.26 -10.08 -27.68
C GLY A 29 -5.22 -8.73 -26.95
N LYS A 30 -6.40 -8.12 -26.72
CA LYS A 30 -6.53 -6.78 -26.10
C LYS A 30 -6.32 -6.79 -24.57
N GLY A 31 -6.21 -7.97 -23.96
CA GLY A 31 -6.03 -8.12 -22.51
C GLY A 31 -4.75 -7.47 -22.01
N PHE A 32 -3.64 -7.61 -22.74
CA PHE A 32 -2.36 -7.03 -22.35
C PHE A 32 -2.42 -5.50 -22.15
N ALA A 33 -2.98 -4.78 -23.12
CA ALA A 33 -3.08 -3.32 -23.06
C ALA A 33 -3.99 -2.86 -21.91
N LEU A 34 -5.12 -3.55 -21.70
CA LEU A 34 -6.03 -3.26 -20.58
C LEU A 34 -5.36 -3.44 -19.23
N PHE A 35 -4.66 -4.56 -19.01
CA PHE A 35 -3.95 -4.82 -17.75
C PHE A 35 -2.79 -3.84 -17.52
N LEU A 36 -2.11 -3.39 -18.58
CA LEU A 36 -1.10 -2.33 -18.49
C LEU A 36 -1.69 -0.99 -18.05
N ILE A 37 -2.82 -0.59 -18.64
CA ILE A 37 -3.53 0.64 -18.25
C ILE A 37 -4.01 0.51 -16.79
N LEU A 38 -4.59 -0.62 -16.41
CA LEU A 38 -5.01 -0.89 -15.03
C LEU A 38 -3.83 -0.83 -14.07
N LEU A 39 -2.68 -1.41 -14.43
CA LEU A 39 -1.46 -1.35 -13.63
C LEU A 39 -1.01 0.10 -13.44
N PHE A 40 -0.98 0.88 -14.52
CA PHE A 40 -0.57 2.29 -14.47
C PHE A 40 -1.54 3.13 -13.62
N VAL A 41 -2.84 2.97 -13.81
CA VAL A 41 -3.88 3.66 -13.02
C VAL A 41 -3.78 3.27 -11.55
N LEU A 42 -3.63 1.98 -11.26
CA LEU A 42 -3.44 1.48 -9.90
C LEU A 42 -2.22 2.14 -9.25
N LEU A 43 -1.07 2.16 -9.94
CA LEU A 43 0.16 2.77 -9.46
C LEU A 43 -0.01 4.28 -9.21
N ALA A 44 -0.65 4.99 -10.13
CA ALA A 44 -0.91 6.42 -10.04
C ALA A 44 -1.82 6.77 -8.84
N ILE A 45 -2.89 6.01 -8.63
CA ILE A 45 -3.79 6.21 -7.49
C ILE A 45 -3.05 5.92 -6.17
N HIS A 46 -2.23 4.88 -6.11
CA HIS A 46 -1.47 4.55 -4.89
C HIS A 46 -0.40 5.61 -4.58
N LEU A 47 0.27 6.15 -5.60
CA LEU A 47 1.21 7.26 -5.44
C LEU A 47 0.51 8.54 -4.99
N LEU A 48 -0.61 8.90 -5.62
CA LEU A 48 -1.41 10.06 -5.22
C LEU A 48 -1.88 9.91 -3.77
N GLN A 49 -2.37 8.73 -3.42
CA GLN A 49 -2.82 8.41 -2.08
C GLN A 49 -1.67 8.49 -1.07
N LEU A 50 -0.47 7.97 -1.40
CA LEU A 50 0.73 8.13 -0.58
C LEU A 50 1.07 9.60 -0.38
N LEU A 51 1.06 10.40 -1.45
CA LEU A 51 1.36 11.84 -1.38
C LEU A 51 0.36 12.57 -0.49
N MET A 52 -0.93 12.31 -0.67
CA MET A 52 -1.98 12.89 0.17
C MET A 52 -1.82 12.52 1.64
N PHE A 53 -1.51 11.26 1.96
CA PHE A 53 -1.31 10.85 3.34
C PHE A 53 -0.01 11.39 3.94
N ALA A 54 1.08 11.37 3.17
CA ALA A 54 2.38 11.88 3.59
C ALA A 54 2.34 13.39 3.84
N SER A 55 1.54 14.16 3.09
CA SER A 55 1.38 15.60 3.33
C SER A 55 0.43 15.88 4.49
N ALA A 56 -0.75 15.25 4.53
CA ALA A 56 -1.77 15.52 5.55
C ALA A 56 -1.38 15.02 6.95
N TYR A 57 -0.70 13.87 7.05
CA TYR A 57 -0.38 13.23 8.33
C TYR A 57 1.12 13.30 8.68
N ARG A 58 1.89 14.17 8.02
CA ARG A 58 3.35 14.30 8.25
C ARG A 58 3.70 14.56 9.71
N HIS A 59 2.93 15.42 10.37
CA HIS A 59 3.20 15.89 11.73
C HIS A 59 2.51 15.06 12.82
N LEU A 60 1.57 14.20 12.43
CA LEU A 60 0.73 13.42 13.34
C LEU A 60 1.23 11.98 13.53
N VAL A 61 2.14 11.53 12.68
CA VAL A 61 2.53 10.12 12.53
C VAL A 61 4.05 10.03 12.50
N GLN A 62 4.63 9.10 13.26
CA GLN A 62 6.03 8.73 13.15
C GLN A 62 6.23 7.83 11.92
N TRP A 63 6.65 8.46 10.81
CA TRP A 63 6.91 7.80 9.54
C TRP A 63 8.20 6.97 9.58
N ARG A 64 8.12 5.71 9.17
CA ARG A 64 9.26 4.81 8.97
C ARG A 64 9.37 4.46 7.49
N ARG A 65 10.59 4.19 6.99
CA ARG A 65 10.83 3.82 5.58
C ARG A 65 9.95 2.65 5.09
N GLY A 66 9.60 1.71 5.96
CA GLY A 66 8.72 0.58 5.64
C GLY A 66 7.23 0.91 5.53
N ASP A 67 6.80 2.09 5.99
CA ASP A 67 5.40 2.51 5.93
C ASP A 67 5.02 2.98 4.52
N TYR A 68 5.95 3.65 3.83
CA TYR A 68 5.78 4.07 2.44
C TYR A 68 5.48 2.88 1.52
N TRP A 69 6.25 1.79 1.65
CA TRP A 69 6.01 0.57 0.88
C TRP A 69 4.66 -0.09 1.18
N GLN A 70 4.21 -0.05 2.44
CA GLN A 70 2.90 -0.60 2.80
C GLN A 70 1.76 0.19 2.15
N ILE A 71 1.85 1.51 2.10
CA ILE A 71 0.83 2.35 1.46
C ILE A 71 0.88 2.21 -0.06
N VAL A 72 2.05 2.09 -0.68
CA VAL A 72 2.14 1.88 -2.14
C VAL A 72 1.62 0.51 -2.56
N LEU A 73 1.90 -0.55 -1.80
CA LEU A 73 1.49 -1.91 -2.16
C LEU A 73 0.05 -2.24 -1.74
N PHE A 74 -0.42 -1.68 -0.63
CA PHE A 74 -1.71 -2.04 -0.04
C PHE A 74 -2.68 -0.86 0.12
N GLY A 75 -2.33 0.33 -0.37
CA GLY A 75 -3.18 1.51 -0.36
C GLY A 75 -3.70 1.83 1.04
N ILE A 76 -5.03 1.85 1.18
CA ILE A 76 -5.73 2.25 2.41
C ILE A 76 -5.47 1.24 3.53
N VAL A 77 -5.31 -0.04 3.18
CA VAL A 77 -5.02 -1.11 4.16
C VAL A 77 -3.63 -0.93 4.76
N GLY A 78 -2.65 -0.53 3.93
CA GLY A 78 -1.31 -0.16 4.39
C GLY A 78 -1.36 1.01 5.37
N TRP A 79 -2.15 2.03 5.06
CA TRP A 79 -2.36 3.18 5.93
C TRP A 79 -3.00 2.79 7.28
N PHE A 80 -4.07 2.01 7.30
CA PHE A 80 -4.68 1.53 8.55
C PHE A 80 -3.69 0.73 9.41
N ALA A 81 -2.81 -0.06 8.77
CA ALA A 81 -1.76 -0.78 9.48
C ALA A 81 -0.73 0.18 10.10
N VAL A 82 -0.35 1.25 9.40
CA VAL A 82 0.57 2.28 9.90
C VAL A 82 -0.05 3.06 11.05
N LEU A 83 -1.32 3.45 10.95
CA LEU A 83 -2.06 4.13 12.02
C LEU A 83 -2.19 3.27 13.27
N ASN A 84 -2.56 2.01 13.10
CA ASN A 84 -2.67 1.08 14.23
C ASN A 84 -1.31 0.79 14.89
N ALA A 85 -0.19 1.01 14.18
CA ALA A 85 1.15 0.86 14.74
C ALA A 85 1.64 2.10 15.52
N GLN A 86 1.02 3.28 15.35
CA GLN A 86 1.45 4.52 16.03
C GLN A 86 1.40 4.45 17.56
N PRO A 87 0.33 3.94 18.20
CA PRO A 87 0.26 3.89 19.67
C PRO A 87 1.37 3.03 20.29
N LYS A 88 1.83 2.00 19.57
CA LYS A 88 2.93 1.15 20.00
C LYS A 88 4.28 1.88 19.88
N ARG A 89 4.49 2.61 18.78
CA ARG A 89 5.72 3.37 18.52
C ARG A 89 5.88 4.56 19.47
N GLU A 90 4.79 5.23 19.83
CA GLU A 90 4.82 6.31 20.83
C GLU A 90 5.29 5.79 22.21
N LYS A 91 4.81 4.61 22.61
CA LYS A 91 5.26 3.95 23.85
C LYS A 91 6.74 3.56 23.81
N GLU A 92 7.21 2.98 22.70
CA GLU A 92 8.62 2.63 22.51
C GLU A 92 9.52 3.88 22.52
N SER A 93 9.08 5.01 21.95
CA SER A 93 9.84 6.26 21.99
C SER A 93 10.00 6.83 23.41
N LYS A 94 8.97 6.69 24.26
CA LYS A 94 9.00 7.17 25.65
C LYS A 94 9.77 6.24 26.60
N ALA A 95 9.87 4.95 26.29
CA ALA A 95 10.60 3.97 27.10
C ALA A 95 12.12 3.99 26.90
N ASN A 96 12.60 4.63 25.83
CA ASN A 96 14.03 4.78 25.52
C ASN A 96 14.59 6.17 25.88
N LEU A 97 13.80 7.01 26.56
CA LEU A 97 14.19 8.27 27.18
C LEU A 97 14.30 8.08 28.70
#